data_AF-A0A4S1F2H0-F1
#
_entry.id   AF-A0A4S1F2H0-F1
#
_cell.length_a   1.000
_cell.length_b   1.000
_cell.length_c   1.000
_cell.angle_alpha   90.00
_cell.angle_beta   90.00
_cell.angle_gamma   90.00
#
_symmetry.space_group_name_H-M   'P 1'
#
loop_
_entity.id
_entity.type
_entity.pdbx_description
1 polymer ?
#
loop_
_entity_poly.entity_id
_entity_poly.type
_entity_poly.pdbx_seq_one_letter_code
_entity_poly.pdbx_strand_id
1 'polypeptide(L)' 'MFSFFPTARVRPSPFFEAVVAEGMVAANVYNRMIMPTSFGDPEGE' A
#
# COMPACT_ATOMS: atom_id res chain seq x y z
N MET A 1 -15.78 0.88 -2.55
CA MET A 1 -14.33 0.74 -2.27
C MET A 1 -13.60 1.00 -3.58
N PHE A 2 -12.59 1.86 -3.60
CA PHE A 2 -11.88 2.24 -4.82
C PHE A 2 -10.56 1.46 -4.91
N SER A 3 -10.29 0.88 -6.07
CA SER A 3 -9.03 0.18 -6.35
C SER A 3 -8.14 1.05 -7.24
N PHE A 4 -6.85 1.06 -6.96
CA PHE A 4 -5.86 1.71 -7.80
C PHE A 4 -4.71 0.74 -8.08
N PHE A 5 -4.08 0.91 -9.25
CA PHE A 5 -3.02 0.05 -9.73
C PHE A 5 -1.73 0.86 -9.89
N PRO A 6 -0.54 0.23 -9.73
CA PRO A 6 0.72 0.89 -10.01
C PRO A 6 0.78 1.33 -11.48
N THR A 7 1.17 2.59 -11.71
CA THR A 7 1.32 3.18 -13.05
C THR A 7 2.60 4.01 -13.09
N ALA A 8 3.06 4.42 -14.28
CA ALA A 8 4.19 5.34 -14.39
C ALA A 8 4.01 6.66 -13.61
N ARG A 9 2.75 7.06 -13.34
CA ARG A 9 2.40 8.25 -12.55
C ARG A 9 2.34 7.97 -11.04
N VAL A 10 1.92 6.77 -10.64
CA VAL A 10 1.77 6.30 -9.25
C VAL A 10 2.69 5.10 -9.03
N ARG A 11 3.88 5.37 -8.48
CA ARG A 11 4.95 4.39 -8.37
C ARG A 11 4.73 3.48 -7.15
N PRO A 12 4.93 2.16 -7.26
CA PRO A 12 5.02 1.33 -6.07
C PRO A 12 6.27 1.73 -5.26
N SER A 13 6.19 1.64 -3.94
CA SER A 13 7.38 1.75 -3.09
C SER A 13 8.27 0.50 -3.28
N PRO A 14 9.57 0.57 -2.95
CA PRO A 14 10.45 -0.61 -2.99
C PRO A 14 9.97 -1.76 -2.09
N PHE A 15 9.16 -1.45 -1.08
CA PHE A 15 8.62 -2.42 -0.13
C PHE A 15 7.24 -2.94 -0.52
N PHE A 16 6.66 -2.46 -1.63
CA PHE A 16 5.29 -2.78 -2.02
C PHE A 16 5.03 -4.30 -2.09
N GLU A 17 5.94 -5.07 -2.67
CA GLU A 17 5.78 -6.52 -2.75
C GLU A 17 5.93 -7.21 -1.40
N ALA A 18 6.84 -6.72 -0.55
CA ALA A 18 7.03 -7.26 0.80
C ALA A 18 5.78 -7.05 1.66
N VAL A 19 5.19 -5.84 1.62
CA VAL A 19 3.98 -5.54 2.42
C VAL A 19 2.73 -6.23 1.86
N VAL A 20 2.67 -6.48 0.55
CA VAL A 20 1.62 -7.32 -0.05
C VAL A 20 1.75 -8.77 0.44
N ALA A 21 2.97 -9.31 0.52
CA ALA A 21 3.22 -10.65 1.04
C ALA A 21 2.90 -10.78 2.55
N GLU A 22 3.10 -9.69 3.31
CA GLU A 22 2.78 -9.61 4.74
C GLU A 22 1.27 -9.49 5.02
N GLY A 23 0.45 -9.26 3.99
CA GLY A 23 -1.01 -9.24 4.12
C GLY A 23 -1.62 -7.85 4.25
N MET A 24 -0.96 -6.81 3.72
CA MET A 24 -1.51 -5.45 3.67
C MET A 24 -2.97 -5.42 3.17
N VAL A 25 -3.85 -4.80 3.96
CA VAL A 25 -5.30 -4.72 3.68
C VAL A 25 -5.66 -3.38 3.04
N ALA A 26 -4.95 -2.31 3.40
CA ALA A 26 -5.19 -0.97 2.89
C ALA A 26 -3.89 -0.26 2.49
N ALA A 27 -3.96 0.46 1.39
CA ALA A 27 -2.87 1.30 0.89
C ALA A 27 -3.39 2.69 0.49
N ASN A 28 -2.53 3.68 0.59
CA ASN A 28 -2.80 5.06 0.18
C ASN A 28 -1.69 5.55 -0.76
N VAL A 29 -2.02 6.53 -1.60
CA VAL A 29 -1.05 7.18 -2.50
C VAL A 29 -0.55 8.46 -1.84
N TYR A 30 0.66 8.42 -1.31
CA TYR A 30 1.33 9.58 -0.74
C TYR A 30 2.47 10.02 -1.65
N ASN A 31 2.53 11.31 -2.00
CA ASN A 31 3.54 11.86 -2.92
C ASN A 31 3.73 11.03 -4.21
N ARG A 32 2.62 10.57 -4.80
CA ARG A 32 2.59 9.72 -6.00
C ARG A 32 3.27 8.35 -5.82
N MET A 33 3.37 7.88 -4.59
CA MET A 33 3.88 6.56 -4.24
C MET A 33 2.82 5.77 -3.48
N ILE A 34 2.68 4.49 -3.82
CA ILE A 34 1.79 3.58 -3.08
C ILE A 34 2.49 3.24 -1.75
N MET A 35 1.85 3.59 -0.64
CA MET A 35 2.29 3.26 0.69
C MET A 35 1.24 2.40 1.41
N PRO A 36 1.67 1.40 2.19
CA PRO A 36 0.77 0.68 3.09
C PRO A 36 0.19 1.64 4.12
N THR A 37 -1.08 1.47 4.46
CA THR A 37 -1.76 2.27 5.48
C THR A 37 -2.34 1.42 6.58
N SER A 38 -2.68 0.16 6.29
CA SER A 38 -3.01 -0.79 7.35
C SER A 38 -2.79 -2.23 6.93
N PHE A 39 -2.28 -3.03 7.86
CA PHE A 39 -2.20 -4.49 7.77
C PHE A 39 -3.44 -5.19 8.35
N GLY A 40 -4.44 -4.44 8.80
CA GLY A 40 -5.70 -5.00 9.32
C GLY A 40 -5.71 -5.30 10.81
N ASP A 41 -4.66 -4.89 11.55
CA ASP A 41 -4.59 -5.00 13.00
C ASP A 41 -4.50 -3.61 13.66
N PRO A 42 -5.64 -2.91 13.85
CA PRO A 42 -5.65 -1.55 14.38
C PRO A 42 -5.25 -1.45 15.86
N GLU A 43 -5.11 -2.57 16.58
CA GLU A 43 -4.70 -2.59 17.99
C GLU A 43 -3.19 -2.87 18.17
N GLY A 44 -2.54 -3.50 17.18
CA GLY A 44 -1.10 -3.77 17.18
C GLY A 44 -0.22 -2.86 16.31
N GLU A 45 -0.82 -2.01 15.46
CA GLU A 45 -0.17 -1.11 14.48
C GLU A 45 0.23 0.26 15.07
#